data_AF-A0A507C3M5-F1
#
_entry.id   AF-A0A507C3M5-F1
#
_cell.length_a   1.000
_cell.length_b   1.000
_cell.length_c   1.000
_cell.angle_alpha   90.00
_cell.angle_beta   90.00
_cell.angle_gamma   90.00
#
_symmetry.space_group_name_H-M   'P 1'
#
loop_
_entity.id
_entity.type
_entity.pdbx_description
1 polymer ?
#
loop_
_entity_poly.entity_id
_entity_poly.type
_entity_poly.pdbx_seq_one_letter_code
_entity_poly.pdbx_strand_id
1 'polypeptide(L)'
;MTSPTASTIVGTPTPNLPTGGGKEPISRRSSSSNNSHVEPHFGAAEVVRDIIIGLSDGLTVPFALAAGLSSLNNTHLVVTAGFAEIVAGSISMGLGGFLAGRTEIDHYNSERAREVREVETVPEREEEEIYEIFEPYGVTKTSLQPMMYMLKQDKERWVDFMMKFELALEKPDISRSYIAALTIGVSYFIGGLVPLFPYIFMSSTTEALYVSMAVTIAALFIFGYVKSRILGVPAFMGAIQMAVIGACAAGAAFGIARAIPNTQ
;
A
#
# COMPACT_ATOMS: atom_id res chain seq x y z
N MET A 1 59.98 21.48 48.51
CA MET A 1 60.31 20.04 48.57
C MET A 1 59.56 19.41 49.73
N THR A 2 59.35 18.08 49.68
CA THR A 2 58.79 17.18 50.72
C THR A 2 57.34 17.39 51.21
N SER A 3 56.46 16.50 50.72
CA SER A 3 55.41 15.65 51.37
C SER A 3 55.14 15.81 52.88
N PRO A 4 53.93 15.48 53.43
CA PRO A 4 53.17 14.21 53.29
C PRO A 4 51.69 14.44 52.84
N THR A 5 50.67 13.56 52.95
CA THR A 5 50.42 12.29 53.69
C THR A 5 49.38 11.40 52.96
N ALA A 6 49.17 10.15 53.39
CA ALA A 6 48.17 9.20 52.85
C ALA A 6 46.80 9.24 53.55
N SER A 7 45.76 8.77 52.85
CA SER A 7 44.44 8.35 53.35
C SER A 7 43.75 7.53 52.25
N THR A 8 42.76 6.64 52.44
CA THR A 8 42.17 5.85 53.54
C THR A 8 41.11 4.99 52.83
N ILE A 9 40.99 3.71 53.15
CA ILE A 9 39.99 2.81 52.52
C ILE A 9 38.59 3.11 53.07
N VAL A 10 37.59 3.19 52.18
CA VAL A 10 36.16 3.20 52.56
C VAL A 10 35.43 2.11 51.76
N GLY A 11 34.75 1.21 52.47
CA GLY A 11 34.04 0.08 51.88
C GLY A 11 32.65 0.43 51.35
N THR A 12 32.12 -0.44 50.49
CA THR A 12 30.76 -0.37 49.94
C THR A 12 29.69 -0.65 50.99
N PRO A 13 28.53 0.05 50.98
CA PRO A 13 27.39 -0.30 51.82
C PRO A 13 26.57 -1.44 51.20
N THR A 14 26.22 -2.43 52.03
CA THR A 14 25.27 -3.49 51.71
C THR A 14 23.81 -2.98 51.83
N PRO A 15 22.87 -3.43 50.97
CA PRO A 15 21.45 -3.13 51.15
C PRO A 15 20.85 -3.95 52.30
N ASN A 16 20.14 -3.29 53.22
CA ASN A 16 19.39 -3.96 54.29
C ASN A 16 18.10 -4.62 53.75
N LEU A 17 17.87 -5.89 54.07
CA LEU A 17 16.52 -6.50 53.96
C LEU A 17 15.66 -6.09 55.15
N PRO A 18 14.41 -5.63 54.96
CA PRO A 18 13.45 -5.47 56.06
C PRO A 18 12.94 -6.81 56.57
N THR A 19 13.01 -7.03 57.88
CA THR A 19 12.44 -8.21 58.55
C THR A 19 11.02 -7.98 59.04
N GLY A 20 10.11 -8.89 58.70
CA GLY A 20 8.98 -9.29 59.57
C GLY A 20 7.69 -8.46 59.55
N GLY A 21 6.61 -9.09 59.07
CA GLY A 21 5.37 -9.22 59.86
C GLY A 21 4.34 -8.08 59.81
N GLY A 22 3.43 -8.13 58.84
CA GLY A 22 2.16 -7.40 58.87
C GLY A 22 1.15 -7.98 57.87
N LYS A 23 0.01 -8.51 58.33
CA LYS A 23 -1.05 -9.01 57.46
C LYS A 23 -2.05 -7.88 57.14
N GLU A 24 -1.83 -7.19 56.03
CA GLU A 24 -2.90 -6.40 55.39
C GLU A 24 -3.38 -7.10 54.11
N PRO A 25 -4.69 -7.23 53.87
CA PRO A 25 -5.20 -7.77 52.62
C PRO A 25 -5.01 -6.74 51.50
N ILE A 26 -4.11 -7.04 50.56
CA ILE A 26 -3.93 -6.25 49.33
C ILE A 26 -5.27 -6.21 48.59
N SER A 27 -5.97 -5.08 48.66
CA SER A 27 -7.23 -4.93 47.94
C SER A 27 -6.93 -4.99 46.44
N ARG A 28 -7.47 -6.00 45.75
CA ARG A 28 -7.45 -6.05 44.28
C ARG A 28 -8.29 -4.90 43.74
N ARG A 29 -7.67 -3.75 43.46
CA ARG A 29 -8.18 -2.83 42.44
C ARG A 29 -7.97 -3.49 41.09
N SER A 30 -8.97 -4.24 40.65
CA SER A 30 -9.09 -4.68 39.26
C SER A 30 -9.43 -3.47 38.39
N SER A 31 -8.43 -2.65 38.05
CA SER A 31 -8.54 -1.68 36.97
C SER A 31 -8.49 -2.43 35.64
N SER A 32 -9.59 -3.11 35.30
CA SER A 32 -9.81 -3.69 33.97
C SER A 32 -10.08 -2.58 32.96
N SER A 33 -9.05 -1.82 32.60
CA SER A 33 -9.06 -0.98 31.42
C SER A 33 -8.99 -1.89 30.19
N ASN A 34 -10.11 -2.50 29.84
CA ASN A 34 -10.27 -3.31 28.64
C ASN A 34 -10.34 -2.40 27.40
N ASN A 35 -9.28 -1.62 27.18
CA ASN A 35 -9.03 -0.98 25.90
C ASN A 35 -8.51 -2.07 24.97
N SER A 36 -9.43 -2.77 24.32
CA SER A 36 -9.10 -3.62 23.17
C SER A 36 -8.48 -2.73 22.10
N HIS A 37 -7.15 -2.78 21.98
CA HIS A 37 -6.39 -2.08 20.96
C HIS A 37 -6.64 -2.78 19.61
N VAL A 38 -7.79 -2.50 19.01
CA VAL A 38 -8.17 -3.03 17.71
C VAL A 38 -7.55 -2.16 16.64
N GLU A 39 -6.34 -2.53 16.21
CA GLU A 39 -5.70 -1.91 15.05
C GLU A 39 -6.28 -2.53 13.76
N PRO A 40 -6.88 -1.73 12.86
CA PRO A 40 -7.37 -2.23 11.57
C PRO A 40 -6.20 -2.36 10.58
N HIS A 41 -5.36 -3.37 10.77
CA HIS A 41 -4.12 -3.57 10.02
C HIS A 41 -4.13 -4.88 9.21
N PHE A 42 -4.76 -4.83 8.03
CA PHE A 42 -4.24 -5.38 6.76
C PHE A 42 -5.16 -4.96 5.60
N GLY A 43 -6.26 -5.69 5.35
CA GLY A 43 -6.99 -5.61 4.08
C GLY A 43 -7.77 -4.32 3.78
N ALA A 44 -8.19 -3.55 4.79
CA ALA A 44 -8.97 -2.33 4.56
C ALA A 44 -8.17 -1.24 3.84
N ALA A 45 -6.89 -1.06 4.20
CA ALA A 45 -6.02 -0.08 3.57
C ALA A 45 -5.72 -0.43 2.11
N GLU A 46 -5.55 -1.72 1.82
CA GLU A 46 -5.24 -2.24 0.49
C GLU A 46 -6.45 -2.14 -0.45
N VAL A 47 -7.67 -2.49 0.00
CA VAL A 47 -8.91 -2.28 -0.77
C VAL A 47 -9.12 -0.81 -1.08
N VAL A 48 -8.83 0.09 -0.14
CA VAL A 48 -8.91 1.53 -0.37
C VAL A 48 -7.86 2.00 -1.39
N ARG A 49 -6.64 1.46 -1.35
CA ARG A 49 -5.60 1.69 -2.38
C ARG A 49 -6.06 1.24 -3.77
N ASP A 50 -6.67 0.06 -3.89
CA ASP A 50 -7.21 -0.45 -5.16
C ASP A 50 -8.27 0.48 -5.76
N ILE A 51 -9.24 0.88 -4.93
CA ILE A 51 -10.33 1.79 -5.31
C ILE A 51 -9.76 3.12 -5.77
N ILE A 52 -8.74 3.63 -5.06
CA ILE A 52 -8.03 4.85 -5.42
C ILE A 52 -7.33 4.72 -6.78
N ILE A 53 -6.67 3.58 -7.06
CA ILE A 53 -6.02 3.34 -8.35
C ILE A 53 -7.06 3.32 -9.48
N GLY A 54 -8.10 2.49 -9.35
CA GLY A 54 -9.16 2.37 -10.36
C GLY A 54 -9.88 3.69 -10.63
N LEU A 55 -10.32 4.43 -9.59
CA LEU A 55 -11.00 5.72 -9.77
C LEU A 55 -10.08 6.80 -10.34
N SER A 56 -8.78 6.81 -10.01
CA SER A 56 -7.83 7.81 -10.54
C SER A 56 -7.77 7.74 -12.05
N ASP A 57 -7.57 6.53 -12.59
CA ASP A 57 -7.41 6.31 -14.03
C ASP A 57 -8.77 6.35 -14.73
N GLY A 58 -9.82 5.79 -14.11
CA GLY A 58 -11.19 5.80 -14.64
C GLY A 58 -11.78 7.20 -14.76
N LEU A 59 -11.43 8.15 -13.88
CA LEU A 59 -11.82 9.56 -14.06
C LEU A 59 -10.99 10.30 -15.12
N THR A 60 -9.79 9.81 -15.43
CA THR A 60 -8.78 10.55 -16.22
C THR A 60 -8.72 10.12 -17.69
N VAL A 61 -8.61 8.81 -17.96
CA VAL A 61 -8.39 8.29 -19.33
C VAL A 61 -9.67 8.36 -20.17
N PRO A 62 -10.85 7.93 -19.68
CA PRO A 62 -12.12 8.06 -20.42
C PRO A 62 -12.49 9.53 -20.67
N PHE A 63 -12.15 10.42 -19.72
CA PHE A 63 -12.32 11.86 -19.89
C PHE A 63 -11.41 12.43 -20.99
N ALA A 64 -10.13 12.07 -20.99
CA ALA A 64 -9.20 12.51 -22.00
C ALA A 64 -9.61 12.01 -23.40
N LEU A 65 -10.04 10.76 -23.51
CA LEU A 65 -10.58 10.19 -24.74
C LEU A 65 -11.84 10.93 -25.21
N ALA A 66 -12.82 11.15 -24.32
CA ALA A 66 -14.06 11.84 -24.66
C ALA A 66 -13.81 13.29 -25.10
N ALA A 67 -12.90 14.00 -24.42
CA ALA A 67 -12.44 15.32 -24.84
C ALA A 67 -11.78 15.29 -26.21
N GLY A 68 -10.86 14.35 -26.44
CA GLY A 68 -10.21 14.10 -27.73
C GLY A 68 -11.21 13.92 -28.87
N LEU A 69 -12.09 12.92 -28.76
CA LEU A 69 -13.07 12.58 -29.79
C LEU A 69 -14.12 13.68 -30.02
N SER A 70 -14.37 14.54 -29.03
CA SER A 70 -15.28 15.68 -29.18
C SER A 70 -14.79 16.70 -30.20
N SER A 71 -13.48 16.77 -30.50
CA SER A 71 -12.95 17.63 -31.57
C SER A 71 -13.45 17.23 -32.96
N LEU A 72 -13.94 15.99 -33.12
CA LEU A 72 -14.51 15.45 -34.36
C LEU A 72 -16.02 15.72 -34.50
N ASN A 73 -16.62 16.39 -33.51
CA ASN A 73 -18.04 16.80 -33.49
C ASN A 73 -19.05 15.67 -33.75
N ASN A 74 -18.77 14.45 -33.26
CA ASN A 74 -19.65 13.30 -33.40
C ASN A 74 -19.93 12.66 -32.03
N THR A 75 -21.05 13.01 -31.40
CA THR A 75 -21.47 12.47 -30.09
C THR A 75 -21.57 10.95 -30.08
N HIS A 76 -22.07 10.31 -31.14
CA HIS A 76 -22.18 8.86 -31.21
C HIS A 76 -20.80 8.18 -31.18
N LEU A 77 -19.81 8.76 -31.86
CA LEU A 77 -18.42 8.29 -31.80
C LEU A 77 -17.85 8.41 -30.38
N VAL A 78 -18.06 9.54 -29.70
CA VAL A 78 -17.64 9.75 -28.31
C VAL A 78 -18.25 8.69 -27.38
N VAL A 79 -19.57 8.47 -27.46
CA VAL A 79 -20.27 7.51 -26.61
C VAL A 79 -19.82 6.07 -26.87
N THR A 80 -19.77 5.64 -28.13
CA THR A 80 -19.42 4.25 -28.47
C THR A 80 -17.96 3.91 -28.20
N ALA A 81 -17.03 4.81 -28.54
CA ALA A 81 -15.62 4.62 -28.22
C ALA A 81 -15.34 4.75 -26.71
N GLY A 82 -16.01 5.68 -26.01
CA GLY A 82 -15.92 5.84 -24.57
C GLY A 82 -16.38 4.59 -23.82
N PHE A 83 -17.55 4.03 -24.15
CA PHE A 83 -17.99 2.77 -23.54
C PHE A 83 -17.06 1.59 -23.84
N ALA A 84 -16.52 1.50 -25.06
CA ALA A 84 -15.57 0.46 -25.42
C ALA A 84 -14.26 0.57 -24.62
N GLU A 85 -13.73 1.79 -24.45
CA GLU A 85 -12.54 2.04 -23.66
C GLU A 85 -12.78 1.81 -22.16
N ILE A 86 -13.91 2.24 -21.59
CA ILE A 86 -14.25 1.97 -20.19
C ILE A 86 -14.29 0.47 -19.93
N VAL A 87 -14.93 -0.33 -20.78
CA VAL A 87 -15.00 -1.79 -20.62
C VAL A 87 -13.62 -2.44 -20.78
N ALA A 88 -12.87 -2.07 -21.83
CA ALA A 88 -11.54 -2.63 -22.08
C ALA A 88 -10.54 -2.27 -20.97
N GLY A 89 -10.55 -1.01 -20.50
CA GLY A 89 -9.73 -0.52 -19.41
C GLY A 89 -10.08 -1.16 -18.07
N SER A 90 -11.37 -1.33 -17.76
CA SER A 90 -11.84 -2.03 -16.55
C SER A 90 -11.29 -3.47 -16.49
N ILE A 91 -11.38 -4.19 -17.60
CA ILE A 91 -10.86 -5.56 -17.73
C ILE A 91 -9.32 -5.56 -17.62
N SER A 92 -8.66 -4.66 -18.36
CA SER A 92 -7.19 -4.55 -18.37
C SER A 92 -6.62 -4.26 -16.98
N MET A 93 -7.14 -3.26 -16.28
CA MET A 93 -6.67 -2.90 -14.93
C MET A 93 -7.04 -3.93 -13.87
N GLY A 94 -8.23 -4.55 -13.97
CA GLY A 94 -8.61 -5.66 -13.10
C GLY A 94 -7.68 -6.88 -13.27
N LEU A 95 -7.38 -7.26 -14.51
CA LEU A 95 -6.40 -8.32 -14.79
C LEU A 95 -4.97 -7.92 -14.35
N GLY A 96 -4.60 -6.64 -14.46
CA GLY A 96 -3.35 -6.12 -13.92
C GLY A 96 -3.24 -6.30 -12.40
N GLY A 97 -4.30 -5.97 -11.66
CA GLY A 97 -4.39 -6.19 -10.21
C GLY A 97 -4.33 -7.67 -9.83
N PHE A 98 -5.04 -8.53 -10.57
CA PHE A 98 -4.97 -9.98 -10.39
C PHE A 98 -3.55 -10.51 -10.61
N LEU A 99 -2.93 -10.14 -11.72
CA LEU A 99 -1.62 -10.66 -12.12
C LEU A 99 -0.52 -10.16 -11.19
N ALA A 100 -0.57 -8.91 -10.72
CA ALA A 100 0.38 -8.39 -9.74
C ALA A 100 0.37 -9.22 -8.45
N GLY A 101 -0.81 -9.43 -7.84
CA GLY A 101 -0.93 -10.28 -6.65
C GLY A 101 -0.58 -11.75 -6.92
N ARG A 102 -0.81 -12.24 -8.15
CA ARG A 102 -0.38 -13.59 -8.54
C ARG A 102 1.15 -13.71 -8.62
N THR A 103 1.82 -12.70 -9.19
CA THR A 103 3.28 -12.64 -9.25
C THR A 103 3.91 -12.55 -7.86
N GLU A 104 3.29 -11.83 -6.91
CA GLU A 104 3.74 -11.82 -5.51
C GLU A 104 3.67 -13.22 -4.88
N ILE A 105 2.60 -13.99 -5.12
CA ILE A 105 2.45 -15.39 -4.67
C ILE A 105 3.50 -16.30 -5.30
N ASP A 106 3.68 -16.22 -6.62
CA ASP A 106 4.63 -17.08 -7.33
C ASP A 106 6.09 -16.73 -6.96
N HIS A 107 6.40 -15.45 -6.69
CA HIS A 107 7.69 -15.01 -6.14
C HIS A 107 7.91 -15.53 -4.71
N TYR A 108 6.97 -15.32 -3.79
CA TYR A 108 7.05 -15.83 -2.41
C TYR A 108 7.32 -17.35 -2.36
N ASN A 109 6.61 -18.12 -3.20
CA ASN A 109 6.79 -19.56 -3.27
C ASN A 109 8.16 -19.97 -3.85
N SER A 110 8.67 -19.23 -4.83
CA SER A 110 10.01 -19.43 -5.39
C SER A 110 11.10 -19.19 -4.35
N GLU A 111 11.02 -18.07 -3.63
CA GLU A 111 11.97 -17.70 -2.59
C GLU A 111 11.93 -18.70 -1.42
N ARG A 112 10.73 -19.04 -0.92
CA ARG A 112 10.60 -20.06 0.15
C ARG A 112 11.13 -21.43 -0.27
N ALA A 113 11.02 -21.79 -1.55
CA ALA A 113 11.60 -23.02 -2.09
C ALA A 113 13.13 -22.94 -2.32
N ARG A 114 13.73 -21.74 -2.32
CA ARG A 114 15.19 -21.56 -2.26
C ARG A 114 15.65 -21.65 -0.80
N GLU A 115 15.01 -20.89 0.08
CA GLU A 115 15.24 -20.85 1.53
C GLU A 115 15.23 -22.25 2.18
N VAL A 116 14.21 -23.06 1.90
CA VAL A 116 14.13 -24.46 2.37
C VAL A 116 15.36 -25.28 1.94
N ARG A 117 15.91 -25.05 0.75
CA ARG A 117 17.11 -25.77 0.28
C ARG A 117 18.38 -25.23 0.90
N GLU A 118 18.47 -23.93 1.15
CA GLU A 118 19.63 -23.26 1.76
C GLU A 118 19.78 -23.73 3.23
N VAL A 119 18.70 -23.69 4.02
CA VAL A 119 18.62 -24.27 5.39
C VAL A 119 18.93 -25.78 5.44
N GLU A 120 18.76 -26.51 4.34
CA GLU A 120 19.10 -27.94 4.27
C GLU A 120 20.51 -28.25 3.78
N THR A 121 21.10 -27.40 2.93
CA THR A 121 22.36 -27.68 2.24
C THR A 121 23.54 -26.90 2.80
N VAL A 122 23.31 -25.71 3.34
CA VAL A 122 24.32 -24.80 3.91
C VAL A 122 23.90 -24.19 5.26
N PRO A 123 23.38 -24.97 6.24
CA PRO A 123 22.81 -24.46 7.50
C PRO A 123 23.79 -23.65 8.37
N GLU A 124 25.09 -23.76 8.12
CA GLU A 124 26.12 -22.97 8.78
C GLU A 124 26.13 -21.52 8.27
N ARG A 125 25.85 -21.30 6.98
CA ARG A 125 25.72 -19.97 6.37
C ARG A 125 24.42 -19.29 6.82
N GLU A 126 23.30 -20.01 6.79
CA GLU A 126 21.99 -19.51 7.22
C GLU A 126 21.99 -19.08 8.72
N GLU A 127 22.81 -19.72 9.55
CA GLU A 127 23.04 -19.27 10.93
C GLU A 127 23.85 -17.98 10.99
N GLU A 128 24.86 -17.81 10.13
CA GLU A 128 25.63 -16.57 10.05
C GLU A 128 24.78 -15.38 9.63
N GLU A 129 23.85 -15.59 8.69
CA GLU A 129 22.91 -14.56 8.22
C GLU A 129 21.96 -14.08 9.32
N ILE A 130 21.48 -14.98 10.20
CA ILE A 130 20.71 -14.57 11.39
C ILE A 130 21.55 -13.68 12.31
N TYR A 131 22.86 -13.94 12.46
CA TYR A 131 23.72 -13.04 13.23
C TYR A 131 23.95 -11.68 12.51
N GLU A 132 24.08 -11.69 11.17
CA GLU A 132 24.23 -10.48 10.34
C GLU A 132 22.98 -9.57 10.40
N ILE A 133 21.76 -10.14 10.37
CA ILE A 133 20.49 -9.42 10.52
C ILE A 133 20.42 -8.63 11.83
N PHE A 134 20.96 -9.19 12.92
CA PHE A 134 20.86 -8.60 14.25
C PHE A 134 22.07 -7.77 14.70
N GLU A 135 23.21 -7.85 13.99
CA GLU A 135 24.42 -7.05 14.29
C GLU A 135 24.14 -5.53 14.30
N PRO A 136 23.38 -4.93 13.35
CA PRO A 136 23.04 -3.50 13.38
C PRO A 136 22.27 -3.04 14.62
N TYR A 137 21.59 -3.98 15.31
CA TYR A 137 20.85 -3.72 16.54
C TYR A 137 21.71 -3.90 17.80
N GLY A 138 23.01 -4.21 17.64
CA GLY A 138 23.96 -4.41 18.74
C GLY A 138 23.79 -5.74 19.49
N VAL A 139 23.05 -6.70 18.92
CA VAL A 139 22.86 -8.02 19.54
C VAL A 139 24.07 -8.90 19.26
N THR A 140 24.74 -9.37 20.30
CA THR A 140 25.93 -10.22 20.16
C THR A 140 25.55 -11.66 19.80
N LYS A 141 26.41 -12.36 19.02
CA LYS A 141 26.20 -13.78 18.66
C LYS A 141 25.89 -14.66 19.89
N THR A 142 26.60 -14.46 21.00
CA THR A 142 26.36 -15.16 22.28
C THR A 142 24.95 -14.99 22.83
N SER A 143 24.32 -13.83 22.61
CA SER A 143 22.94 -13.55 23.05
C SER A 143 21.89 -14.25 22.17
N LEU A 144 22.23 -14.51 20.90
CA LEU A 144 21.35 -15.17 19.92
C LEU A 144 21.48 -16.69 19.93
N GLN A 145 22.57 -17.28 20.44
CA GLN A 145 22.75 -18.74 20.50
C GLN A 145 21.54 -19.52 21.06
N PRO A 146 20.84 -19.08 22.14
CA PRO A 146 19.65 -19.78 22.61
C PRO A 146 18.48 -19.73 21.61
N MET A 147 18.30 -18.60 20.91
CA MET A 147 17.29 -18.45 19.85
C MET A 147 17.63 -19.35 18.66
N MET A 148 18.89 -19.34 18.21
CA MET A 148 19.38 -20.15 17.11
C MET A 148 19.23 -21.65 17.40
N TYR A 149 19.52 -22.09 18.63
CA TYR A 149 19.29 -23.47 19.06
C TYR A 149 17.80 -23.88 18.97
N MET A 150 16.87 -22.98 19.29
CA MET A 150 15.44 -23.24 19.17
C MET A 150 14.97 -23.26 17.70
N LEU A 151 15.48 -22.36 16.85
CA LEU A 151 15.18 -22.34 15.41
C LEU A 151 15.70 -23.61 14.71
N LYS A 152 16.90 -24.09 15.07
CA LYS A 152 17.49 -25.33 14.54
C LYS A 152 16.67 -26.60 14.82
N GLN A 153 15.75 -26.58 15.79
CA GLN A 153 14.84 -27.71 16.06
C GLN A 153 13.61 -27.75 15.15
N ASP A 154 13.25 -26.62 14.53
CA ASP A 154 12.05 -26.48 13.71
C ASP A 154 12.40 -25.73 12.41
N LYS A 155 12.75 -26.51 11.38
CA LYS A 155 13.13 -25.98 10.06
C LYS A 155 12.06 -25.07 9.45
N GLU A 156 10.77 -25.33 9.70
CA GLU A 156 9.72 -24.46 9.16
C GLU A 156 9.75 -23.09 9.83
N ARG A 157 9.98 -23.02 11.15
CA ARG A 157 10.17 -21.74 11.85
C ARG A 157 11.45 -21.03 11.49
N TRP A 158 12.53 -21.75 11.16
CA TRP A 158 13.76 -21.15 10.64
C TRP A 158 13.52 -20.53 9.26
N VAL A 159 12.96 -21.28 8.32
CA VAL A 159 12.57 -20.77 6.98
C VAL A 159 11.61 -19.59 7.10
N ASP A 160 10.55 -19.69 7.90
CA ASP A 160 9.58 -18.60 8.08
C ASP A 160 10.20 -17.38 8.81
N PHE A 161 11.26 -17.56 9.60
CA PHE A 161 12.07 -16.48 10.15
C PHE A 161 12.88 -15.78 9.05
N MET A 162 13.64 -16.53 8.25
CA MET A 162 14.49 -15.98 7.17
C MET A 162 13.64 -15.24 6.12
N MET A 163 12.57 -15.88 5.64
CA MET A 163 11.58 -15.25 4.75
C MET A 163 11.11 -13.89 5.29
N LYS A 164 10.91 -13.74 6.60
CA LYS A 164 10.39 -12.49 7.20
C LYS A 164 11.48 -11.46 7.53
N PHE A 165 12.65 -11.87 8.02
CA PHE A 165 13.66 -10.96 8.57
C PHE A 165 14.86 -10.71 7.64
N GLU A 166 15.16 -11.66 6.76
CA GLU A 166 16.22 -11.56 5.76
C GLU A 166 15.64 -11.03 4.44
N LEU A 167 14.65 -11.74 3.88
CA LEU A 167 14.02 -11.39 2.60
C LEU A 167 12.90 -10.33 2.69
N ALA A 168 12.43 -10.02 3.90
CA ALA A 168 11.30 -9.11 4.17
C ALA A 168 9.97 -9.49 3.45
N LEU A 169 9.77 -10.79 3.21
CA LEU A 169 8.61 -11.37 2.52
C LEU A 169 7.58 -11.93 3.50
N GLU A 170 6.42 -11.28 3.60
CA GLU A 170 5.24 -11.85 4.26
C GLU A 170 4.44 -12.76 3.32
N LYS A 171 3.75 -13.74 3.89
CA LYS A 171 2.98 -14.73 3.12
C LYS A 171 1.74 -14.09 2.47
N PRO A 172 1.62 -14.03 1.13
CA PRO A 172 0.50 -13.38 0.47
C PRO A 172 -0.79 -14.21 0.56
N ASP A 173 -1.94 -13.53 0.67
CA ASP A 173 -3.27 -14.16 0.58
C ASP A 173 -3.70 -14.30 -0.89
N ILE A 174 -4.05 -15.53 -1.30
CA ILE A 174 -4.53 -15.82 -2.65
C ILE A 174 -5.86 -15.11 -2.96
N SER A 175 -6.70 -14.92 -1.93
CA SER A 175 -8.00 -14.24 -2.06
C SER A 175 -7.82 -12.77 -2.43
N ARG A 176 -6.72 -12.15 -1.98
CA ARG A 176 -6.38 -10.75 -2.22
C ARG A 176 -6.28 -10.41 -3.70
N SER A 177 -5.69 -11.29 -4.53
CA SER A 177 -5.55 -11.07 -5.97
C SER A 177 -6.90 -10.93 -6.68
N TYR A 178 -7.90 -11.73 -6.29
CA TYR A 178 -9.26 -11.64 -6.83
C TYR A 178 -10.00 -10.40 -6.33
N ILE A 179 -9.80 -10.03 -5.06
CA ILE A 179 -10.37 -8.79 -4.50
C ILE A 179 -9.81 -7.58 -5.26
N ALA A 180 -8.49 -7.47 -5.40
CA ALA A 180 -7.82 -6.40 -6.13
C ALA A 180 -8.31 -6.27 -7.59
N ALA A 181 -8.49 -7.40 -8.27
CA ALA A 181 -9.03 -7.42 -9.63
C ALA A 181 -10.42 -6.77 -9.72
N LEU A 182 -11.31 -7.13 -8.80
CA LEU A 182 -12.67 -6.63 -8.75
C LEU A 182 -12.72 -5.16 -8.30
N THR A 183 -11.99 -4.80 -7.24
CA THR A 183 -11.98 -3.44 -6.68
C THR A 183 -11.40 -2.42 -7.65
N ILE A 184 -10.28 -2.72 -8.30
CA ILE A 184 -9.70 -1.85 -9.33
C ILE A 184 -10.64 -1.74 -10.54
N GLY A 185 -11.07 -2.88 -11.10
CA GLY A 185 -11.88 -2.91 -12.32
C GLY A 185 -13.24 -2.21 -12.18
N VAL A 186 -13.96 -2.46 -11.08
CA VAL A 186 -15.26 -1.79 -10.81
C VAL A 186 -15.07 -0.29 -10.51
N SER A 187 -13.99 0.08 -9.82
CA SER A 187 -13.69 1.49 -9.53
C SER A 187 -13.35 2.28 -10.80
N TYR A 188 -12.59 1.67 -11.72
CA TYR A 188 -12.32 2.24 -13.04
C TYR A 188 -13.60 2.38 -13.87
N PHE A 189 -14.44 1.33 -13.91
CA PHE A 189 -15.73 1.36 -14.60
C PHE A 189 -16.62 2.53 -14.11
N ILE A 190 -16.79 2.65 -12.79
CA ILE A 190 -17.60 3.72 -12.17
C ILE A 190 -16.98 5.10 -12.45
N GLY A 191 -15.65 5.24 -12.35
CA GLY A 191 -14.96 6.48 -12.69
C GLY A 191 -15.20 6.92 -14.13
N GLY A 192 -15.12 5.98 -15.07
CA GLY A 192 -15.26 6.25 -16.51
C GLY A 192 -16.67 6.66 -16.95
N LEU A 193 -17.71 6.23 -16.23
CA LEU A 193 -19.07 6.69 -16.51
C LEU A 193 -19.26 8.20 -16.25
N VAL A 194 -18.50 8.79 -15.32
CA VAL A 194 -18.63 10.22 -14.94
C VAL A 194 -18.39 11.18 -16.12
N PRO A 195 -17.25 11.13 -16.84
CA PRO A 195 -17.03 11.98 -18.01
C PRO A 195 -17.95 11.66 -19.19
N LEU A 196 -18.41 10.40 -19.32
CA LEU A 196 -19.24 9.98 -20.44
C LEU A 196 -20.72 10.36 -20.27
N PHE A 197 -21.19 10.51 -19.02
CA PHE A 197 -22.59 10.76 -18.67
C PHE A 197 -23.27 11.89 -19.47
N PRO A 198 -22.67 13.08 -19.69
CA PRO A 198 -23.33 14.15 -20.44
C PRO A 198 -23.57 13.81 -21.92
N TYR A 199 -22.66 13.07 -22.55
CA TYR A 199 -22.77 12.67 -23.97
C TYR A 199 -23.91 11.68 -24.24
N ILE A 200 -24.41 10.99 -23.20
CA ILE A 200 -25.55 10.07 -23.31
C ILE A 200 -26.87 10.84 -23.47
N PHE A 201 -26.98 12.04 -22.90
CA PHE A 201 -28.23 12.82 -22.86
C PHE A 201 -28.23 14.07 -23.74
N MET A 202 -27.06 14.58 -24.14
CA MET A 202 -26.92 15.84 -24.87
C MET A 202 -26.58 15.59 -26.35
N SER A 203 -27.43 16.10 -27.26
CA SER A 203 -27.25 15.92 -28.71
C SER A 203 -26.12 16.78 -29.31
N SER A 204 -25.70 17.85 -28.62
CA SER A 204 -24.65 18.78 -29.06
C SER A 204 -23.30 18.36 -28.47
N THR A 205 -22.36 17.90 -29.30
CA THR A 205 -21.02 17.44 -28.86
C THR A 205 -20.29 18.51 -28.05
N THR A 206 -20.40 19.78 -28.46
CA THR A 206 -19.71 20.91 -27.82
C THR A 206 -20.29 21.23 -26.44
N GLU A 207 -21.62 21.18 -26.28
CA GLU A 207 -22.26 21.39 -24.97
C GLU A 207 -21.98 20.20 -24.03
N ALA A 208 -22.05 18.97 -24.55
CA ALA A 208 -21.70 17.77 -23.82
C ALA A 208 -20.24 17.82 -23.31
N LEU A 209 -19.31 18.32 -24.13
CA LEU A 209 -17.91 18.54 -23.76
C LEU A 209 -17.77 19.52 -22.60
N TYR A 210 -18.40 20.70 -22.66
CA TYR A 210 -18.28 21.68 -21.57
C TYR A 210 -18.89 21.17 -20.26
N VAL A 211 -20.03 20.46 -20.31
CA VAL A 211 -20.63 19.83 -19.12
C VAL A 211 -19.74 18.69 -18.60
N SER A 212 -19.18 17.85 -19.48
CA SER A 212 -18.25 16.77 -19.13
C SER A 212 -16.98 17.31 -18.46
N MET A 213 -16.39 18.37 -19.00
CA MET A 213 -15.24 19.07 -18.38
C MET A 213 -15.60 19.57 -16.98
N ALA A 214 -16.73 20.26 -16.80
CA ALA A 214 -17.14 20.81 -15.51
C ALA A 214 -17.39 19.71 -14.46
N VAL A 215 -18.15 18.67 -14.82
CA VAL A 215 -18.47 17.53 -13.94
C VAL A 215 -17.21 16.74 -13.59
N THR A 216 -16.34 16.47 -14.57
CA THR A 216 -15.15 15.64 -14.34
C THR A 216 -14.06 16.37 -13.57
N ILE A 217 -13.83 17.66 -13.82
CA ILE A 217 -12.90 18.46 -13.02
C ILE A 217 -13.39 18.55 -11.56
N ALA A 218 -14.70 18.72 -11.34
CA ALA A 218 -15.27 18.67 -9.99
C ALA A 218 -15.10 17.29 -9.34
N ALA A 219 -15.35 16.20 -10.07
CA ALA A 219 -15.16 14.83 -9.58
C ALA A 219 -13.69 14.53 -9.24
N LEU A 220 -12.75 14.89 -10.10
CA LEU A 220 -11.30 14.78 -9.88
C LEU A 220 -10.83 15.59 -8.67
N PHE A 221 -11.36 16.80 -8.48
CA PHE A 221 -11.05 17.64 -7.32
C PHE A 221 -11.58 17.02 -6.02
N ILE A 222 -12.84 16.60 -5.98
CA ILE A 222 -13.45 15.93 -4.81
C ILE A 222 -12.71 14.63 -4.50
N PHE A 223 -12.47 13.79 -5.51
CA PHE A 223 -11.74 12.53 -5.36
C PHE A 223 -10.31 12.77 -4.87
N GLY A 224 -9.58 13.72 -5.46
CA GLY A 224 -8.23 14.08 -5.02
C GLY A 224 -8.18 14.60 -3.57
N TYR A 225 -9.19 15.37 -3.15
CA TYR A 225 -9.32 15.81 -1.76
C TYR A 225 -9.52 14.63 -0.80
N VAL A 226 -10.47 13.73 -1.12
CA VAL A 226 -10.79 12.56 -0.30
C VAL A 226 -9.61 11.58 -0.25
N LYS A 227 -9.00 11.27 -1.40
CA LYS A 227 -7.80 10.44 -1.52
C LYS A 227 -6.69 10.95 -0.60
N SER A 228 -6.38 12.24 -0.68
CA SER A 228 -5.29 12.82 0.11
C SER A 228 -5.62 12.96 1.59
N ARG A 229 -6.89 13.16 1.98
CA ARG A 229 -7.34 13.04 3.38
C ARG A 229 -7.08 11.65 3.95
N ILE A 230 -7.44 10.60 3.20
CA ILE A 230 -7.24 9.20 3.59
C ILE A 230 -5.75 8.88 3.75
N LEU A 231 -4.91 9.36 2.82
CA LEU A 231 -3.47 9.17 2.84
C LEU A 231 -2.70 10.05 3.85
N GLY A 232 -3.39 10.92 4.61
CA GLY A 232 -2.75 11.81 5.58
C GLY A 232 -1.89 12.94 4.98
N VAL A 233 -2.00 13.20 3.67
CA VAL A 233 -1.22 14.23 2.95
C VAL A 233 -2.07 15.50 2.70
N PRO A 234 -1.47 16.65 2.30
CA PRO A 234 -2.20 17.91 2.12
C PRO A 234 -3.37 17.83 1.12
N ALA A 235 -4.59 17.69 1.64
CA ALA A 235 -5.80 17.36 0.87
C ALA A 235 -6.08 18.29 -0.32
N PHE A 236 -5.91 19.60 -0.12
CA PHE A 236 -6.14 20.60 -1.17
C PHE A 236 -5.13 20.50 -2.33
N MET A 237 -3.88 20.11 -2.05
CA MET A 237 -2.88 19.90 -3.10
C MET A 237 -3.16 18.62 -3.88
N GLY A 238 -3.63 17.54 -3.24
CA GLY A 238 -4.09 16.34 -3.93
C GLY A 238 -5.29 16.59 -4.86
N ALA A 239 -6.23 17.44 -4.43
CA ALA A 239 -7.36 17.89 -5.22
C ALA A 239 -6.92 18.66 -6.49
N ILE A 240 -6.02 19.63 -6.33
CA ILE A 240 -5.44 20.38 -7.46
C ILE A 240 -4.65 19.45 -8.37
N GLN A 241 -3.81 18.56 -7.83
CA GLN A 241 -2.99 17.65 -8.61
C GLN A 241 -3.84 16.75 -9.53
N MET A 242 -4.91 16.13 -9.00
CA MET A 242 -5.81 15.31 -9.83
C MET A 242 -6.51 16.12 -10.92
N ALA A 243 -7.01 17.32 -10.59
CA ALA A 243 -7.66 18.19 -11.57
C ALA A 243 -6.69 18.66 -12.68
N VAL A 244 -5.44 18.99 -12.33
CA VAL A 244 -4.40 19.39 -13.30
C VAL A 244 -3.99 18.22 -14.18
N ILE A 245 -3.79 17.01 -13.63
CA ILE A 245 -3.46 15.81 -14.42
C ILE A 245 -4.58 15.51 -15.43
N GLY A 246 -5.84 15.52 -15.00
CA GLY A 246 -6.98 15.33 -15.90
C GLY A 246 -7.09 16.39 -16.99
N ALA A 247 -6.91 17.67 -16.63
CA ALA A 247 -6.92 18.76 -17.60
C ALA A 247 -5.77 18.66 -18.62
N CYS A 248 -4.56 18.29 -18.19
CA CYS A 248 -3.41 18.06 -19.07
C CYS A 248 -3.62 16.86 -19.99
N ALA A 249 -4.15 15.74 -19.48
CA ALA A 249 -4.44 14.55 -20.27
C ALA A 249 -5.50 14.85 -21.36
N ALA A 250 -6.60 15.51 -20.98
CA ALA A 250 -7.64 15.93 -21.92
C ALA A 250 -7.15 16.97 -22.93
N GLY A 251 -6.34 17.94 -22.52
CA GLY A 251 -5.71 18.91 -23.41
C GLY A 251 -4.76 18.25 -24.43
N ALA A 252 -3.98 17.26 -24.00
CA ALA A 252 -3.10 16.50 -24.89
C ALA A 252 -3.91 15.65 -25.89
N ALA A 253 -4.92 14.92 -25.43
CA ALA A 253 -5.78 14.11 -26.29
C ALA A 253 -6.57 14.97 -27.31
N PHE A 254 -7.12 16.10 -26.90
CA PHE A 254 -7.76 17.09 -27.79
C PHE A 254 -6.76 17.67 -28.80
N GLY A 255 -5.55 18.00 -28.36
CA GLY A 255 -4.48 18.50 -29.24
C GLY A 255 -4.10 17.48 -30.32
N ILE A 256 -3.92 16.22 -29.95
CA ILE A 256 -3.59 15.13 -30.88
C ILE A 256 -4.75 14.86 -31.84
N ALA A 257 -5.97 14.70 -31.34
CA ALA A 257 -7.15 14.42 -32.16
C ALA A 257 -7.45 15.54 -33.17
N ARG A 258 -7.16 16.80 -32.81
CA ARG A 258 -7.27 17.96 -33.71
C ARG A 258 -6.11 18.08 -34.70
N ALA A 259 -4.92 17.60 -34.36
CA ALA A 259 -3.72 17.68 -35.20
C ALA A 259 -3.67 16.58 -36.28
N ILE A 260 -4.29 15.42 -36.04
CA ILE A 260 -4.45 14.38 -37.04
C ILE A 260 -5.40 14.91 -38.14
N PRO A 261 -4.97 14.98 -39.42
CA PRO A 261 -5.85 15.43 -40.49
C PRO A 261 -7.03 14.49 -40.68
N ASN A 262 -8.24 15.04 -40.67
CA ASN A 262 -9.44 14.31 -41.10
C ASN A 262 -9.37 14.11 -42.63
N THR A 263 -8.73 13.03 -43.07
CA THR A 263 -8.84 12.53 -44.44
C THR A 263 -10.18 11.82 -44.62
N GLN A 264 -11.22 12.59 -44.92
CA GLN A 264 -12.47 12.13 -45.55
C GLN A 264 -12.66 12.90 -46.86
#